data_AF-A0A820EEU5-F1
#
_entry.id   AF-A0A820EEU5-F1
#
_cell.length_a   1.000
_cell.length_b   1.000
_cell.length_c   1.000
_cell.angle_alpha   90.00
_cell.angle_beta   90.00
_cell.angle_gamma   90.00
#
_symmetry.space_group_name_H-M   'P 1'
#
loop_
_entity.id
_entity.type
_entity.pdbx_description
1 polymer ?
#
loop_
_entity_poly.entity_id
_entity_poly.type
_entity_poly.pdbx_seq_one_letter_code
_entity_poly.pdbx_strand_id
1 'polypeptide(L)' 'MVYLGTSNCCDQFDPLYDGECNYICAPSGGIRGDGDGKCTDFHAKATALGTIWMAPKP' A
#
# COMPACT_ATOMS: atom_id res chain seq x y z
N MET A 1 -11.54 -5.10 5.86
CA MET A 1 -11.07 -3.80 5.36
C MET A 1 -9.55 -3.84 5.37
N VAL A 2 -8.89 -3.24 4.39
CA VAL A 2 -7.43 -3.19 4.30
C VAL A 2 -6.99 -1.75 4.06
N TYR A 3 -5.80 -1.41 4.52
CA TYR A 3 -5.25 -0.06 4.45
C TYR A 3 -3.92 -0.08 3.71
N LEU A 4 -3.85 0.63 2.58
CA LEU A 4 -2.62 0.82 1.83
C LEU A 4 -1.95 2.11 2.31
N GLY A 5 -0.73 1.99 2.85
CA GLY A 5 0.14 3.13 3.14
C GLY A 5 0.95 3.51 1.90
N THR A 6 1.02 4.81 1.60
CA THR A 6 1.92 5.34 0.56
C THR A 6 3.21 5.82 1.20
N SER A 7 4.33 5.27 0.76
CA SER A 7 5.64 5.62 1.29
C SER A 7 6.14 6.98 0.79
N ASN A 8 6.91 7.66 1.64
CA ASN A 8 7.43 9.01 1.36
C ASN A 8 8.62 9.02 0.39
N CYS A 9 9.22 7.86 0.10
CA CYS A 9 10.39 7.73 -0.76
C CYS A 9 10.15 6.65 -1.82
N CYS A 10 10.71 6.87 -3.02
CA CYS A 10 10.51 6.04 -4.20
C CYS A 10 11.14 4.63 -4.11
N ASP A 11 12.03 4.39 -3.16
CA ASP A 11 12.69 3.10 -2.94
C ASP A 11 12.06 2.27 -1.80
N GLN A 12 11.04 2.82 -1.13
CA GLN A 12 10.33 2.17 -0.05
C GLN A 12 9.08 1.47 -0.56
N PHE A 13 8.77 0.32 0.02
CA PHE A 13 7.54 -0.40 -0.26
C PHE A 13 6.33 0.33 0.30
N ASP A 14 5.19 0.22 -0.38
CA ASP A 14 3.89 0.69 0.10
C ASP A 14 3.21 -0.42 0.89
N PRO A 15 3.19 -0.39 2.23
CA PRO A 15 2.70 -1.50 3.03
C PRO A 15 1.17 -1.58 3.01
N LEU A 16 0.66 -2.81 2.94
CA LEU A 16 -0.74 -3.14 3.11
C LEU A 16 -0.97 -3.76 4.49
N TYR A 17 -1.92 -3.20 5.22
CA TYR A 17 -2.32 -3.67 6.55
C TYR A 17 -3.78 -4.14 6.59
N ASP A 18 -4.09 -5.03 7.52
CA ASP A 18 -5.47 -5.37 7.89
C ASP A 18 -6.07 -4.37 8.91
N GLY A 19 -7.30 -4.66 9.35
CA GLY A 19 -8.03 -3.86 10.35
C GLY A 19 -7.40 -3.83 11.74
N GLU A 20 -6.45 -4.72 12.02
CA GLU A 20 -5.77 -4.90 13.31
C GLU A 20 -4.31 -4.43 13.24
N CYS A 21 -3.94 -3.68 12.19
CA CYS A 21 -2.59 -3.20 11.92
C CYS A 21 -1.56 -4.31 11.65
N ASN A 22 -1.98 -5.52 11.28
CA ASN A 22 -1.04 -6.56 10.87
C ASN A 22 -0.59 -6.32 9.44
N TYR A 23 0.73 -6.43 9.21
CA TYR A 23 1.30 -6.37 7.87
C TYR A 23 0.87 -7.59 7.04
N ILE A 24 0.36 -7.35 5.84
CA ILE A 24 -0.02 -8.39 4.89
C ILE A 24 1.10 -8.56 3.85
N CYS A 25 1.43 -7.49 3.14
CA CYS A 25 2.34 -7.46 1.98
C CYS A 25 2.59 -6.02 1.52
N ALA A 26 3.34 -5.85 0.43
CA ALA A 26 3.48 -4.58 -0.26
C ALA A 26 3.13 -4.74 -1.75
N PRO A 27 1.96 -4.24 -2.21
CA PRO A 27 1.55 -4.38 -3.61
C PRO A 27 2.26 -3.40 -4.56
N SER A 28 2.88 -2.34 -4.04
CA SER A 28 3.59 -1.31 -4.81
C SER A 28 4.78 -0.71 -4.04
N GLY A 29 5.46 0.24 -4.65
CA GLY A 29 6.68 0.85 -4.10
C GLY A 29 7.91 -0.02 -4.33
N GLY A 30 9.00 0.32 -3.65
CA GLY A 30 10.31 -0.27 -3.90
C GLY A 30 10.96 0.28 -5.18
N ILE A 31 12.26 0.01 -5.38
CA ILE A 31 13.06 0.60 -6.47
C ILE A 31 12.41 0.45 -7.86
N ARG A 32 11.77 -0.69 -8.13
CA ARG A 32 11.11 -0.96 -9.42
C ARG A 32 9.61 -0.60 -9.42
N GLY A 33 9.04 -0.28 -8.27
CA GLY A 33 7.61 0.02 -8.09
C GLY A 33 6.70 -1.21 -8.03
N ASP A 34 7.24 -2.42 -8.06
CA ASP A 34 6.49 -3.69 -8.11
C ASP A 34 6.16 -4.28 -6.74
N GLY A 35 6.51 -3.57 -5.66
CA GLY A 35 6.26 -4.04 -4.30
C GLY A 35 7.12 -5.26 -3.92
N ASP A 36 6.65 -6.04 -2.94
CA ASP A 36 7.35 -7.23 -2.44
C ASP A 36 7.01 -8.53 -3.20
N GLY A 37 6.19 -8.43 -4.25
CA GLY A 37 5.81 -9.55 -5.12
C GLY A 37 4.78 -10.51 -4.51
N LYS A 38 4.24 -10.26 -3.31
CA LYS A 38 3.29 -11.18 -2.65
C LYS A 38 1.82 -10.89 -2.96
N CYS A 39 1.50 -9.65 -3.35
CA CYS A 39 0.12 -9.18 -3.57
C CYS A 39 -0.04 -8.53 -4.96
N THR A 40 0.36 -9.26 -6.00
CA THR A 40 0.38 -8.76 -7.39
C THR A 40 -1.00 -8.46 -7.97
N ASP A 41 -2.06 -8.99 -7.39
CA ASP A 41 -3.44 -8.81 -7.82
C ASP A 41 -4.23 -7.81 -6.97
N PHE A 42 -3.59 -7.18 -5.98
CA PHE A 42 -4.25 -6.26 -5.04
C PHE A 42 -5.04 -5.16 -5.75
N HIS A 43 -4.39 -4.44 -6.67
CA HIS A 43 -5.03 -3.33 -7.39
C HIS A 43 -6.18 -3.78 -8.30
N ALA A 44 -6.18 -5.03 -8.76
CA ALA A 44 -7.26 -5.59 -9.58
C ALA A 44 -8.45 -6.07 -8.73
N LYS A 45 -8.21 -6.51 -7.50
CA LYS A 45 -9.24 -7.03 -6.58
C LYS A 45 -9.79 -6.00 -5.60
N ALA A 46 -9.08 -4.90 -5.38
CA ALA A 46 -9.51 -3.87 -4.45
C ALA A 46 -10.84 -3.25 -4.90
N THR A 47 -11.79 -3.18 -3.98
CA THR A 47 -13.12 -2.60 -4.20
C THR A 47 -13.41 -1.57 -3.12
N ALA A 48 -14.38 -0.68 -3.37
CA ALA A 48 -14.74 0.40 -2.45
C ALA A 48 -13.52 1.27 -2.03
N LEU A 49 -12.72 1.68 -3.03
CA LEU A 49 -11.53 2.50 -2.83
C LEU A 49 -11.88 3.89 -2.30
N GLY A 50 -11.11 4.38 -1.33
CA GLY A 50 -11.23 5.73 -0.80
C GLY A 50 -9.99 6.13 -0.01
N THR A 51 -9.68 7.43 -0.01
CA THR A 51 -8.61 7.99 0.82
C THR A 51 -9.17 8.33 2.19
N ILE A 52 -8.64 7.69 3.24
CA ILE A 52 -9.04 7.95 4.63
C ILE A 52 -8.12 8.93 5.35
N TRP A 53 -6.90 9.12 4.83
CA TRP A 53 -5.89 9.98 5.42
C TRP A 53 -4.95 10.50 4.33
N MET A 54 -4.59 11.76 4.43
CA MET A 54 -3.62 12.42 3.58
C MET A 54 -2.76 13.33 4.45
N ALA A 55 -1.44 13.17 4.37
CA ALA A 55 -0.52 14.07 5.05
C ALA A 55 -0.69 15.50 4.50
N PRO A 56 -0.60 16.55 5.34
CA PRO A 56 -0.55 17.93 4.86
C PRO A 56 0.62 18.09 3.89
N LYS A 57 0.38 18.76 2.76
CA LYS A 57 1.49 19.19 1.90
C LYS A 57 2.29 20.27 2.64
N PRO A 58 3.64 20.19 2.63
CA PRO A 58 4.48 21.23 3.21
C PRO A 58 4.30 22.57 2.48
#